data_AF-A0A8T5VE28-F1
#
_entry.id   AF-A0A8T5VE28-F1
#
_cell.length_a   1.000
_cell.length_b   1.000
_cell.length_c   1.000
_cell.angle_alpha   90.00
_cell.angle_beta   90.00
_cell.angle_gamma   90.00
#
_symmetry.space_group_name_H-M   'P 1'
#
loop_
_entity.id
_entity.type
_entity.pdbx_description
1 polymer ?
#
loop_
_entity_poly.entity_id
_entity_poly.type
_entity_poly.pdbx_seq_one_letter_code
_entity_poly.pdbx_strand_id
1 'polypeptide(L)'
;MISALSSRARQMLTDVRAVAATEFAIVTPFMLVLYVGGVELGNGLAMNVKVSATAHSVADMISQNTAVTSTQMDGILAAASSIMAPYPIKNGSTSLMTITVSEVSTDSNGNATVQWSKSTSTSGARAAGQQMTLSSFTAPGGTSNANISLILSEVSYDYAPNLGFTIAGTVKLSDSYYLFPRCSTNTPATSSFPYYDVKYPAAKTCTCVQHLQQKTC
;
A
#
# COMPACT_ATOMS: atom_id res chain seq x y z
N MET A 1 -3.37 -7.26 53.79
CA MET A 1 -3.48 -7.99 52.50
C MET A 1 -2.11 -8.34 51.92
N ILE A 2 -1.13 -7.42 51.90
CA ILE A 2 0.23 -7.70 51.40
C ILE A 2 0.98 -8.77 52.23
N SER A 3 0.78 -8.79 53.56
CA SER A 3 1.38 -9.81 54.45
C SER A 3 0.80 -11.23 54.28
N ALA A 4 -0.42 -11.36 53.75
CA ALA A 4 -1.04 -12.65 53.48
C ALA A 4 -0.55 -13.24 52.14
N LEU A 5 -0.22 -12.38 51.18
CA LEU A 5 0.48 -12.80 49.96
C LEU A 5 1.91 -13.25 50.25
N SER A 6 2.62 -12.58 51.17
CA SER A 6 4.01 -12.93 51.49
C SER A 6 4.13 -14.27 52.24
N SER A 7 3.21 -14.60 53.15
CA SER A 7 3.23 -15.91 53.82
C SER A 7 2.89 -17.07 52.89
N ARG A 8 1.93 -16.87 51.97
CA ARG A 8 1.54 -17.87 50.96
C ARG A 8 2.62 -18.08 49.91
N ALA A 9 3.30 -17.01 49.48
CA ALA A 9 4.45 -17.11 48.58
C ALA A 9 5.60 -17.89 49.24
N ARG A 10 5.85 -17.67 50.54
CA ARG A 10 6.89 -18.39 51.28
C ARG A 10 6.56 -19.86 51.45
N GLN A 11 5.29 -20.20 51.69
CA GLN A 11 4.83 -21.59 51.73
C GLN A 11 4.97 -22.30 50.37
N MET A 12 4.66 -21.61 49.26
CA MET A 12 4.93 -22.15 47.91
C MET A 12 6.42 -22.38 47.65
N LEU A 13 7.29 -21.49 48.12
CA LEU A 13 8.74 -21.62 47.96
C LEU A 13 9.35 -22.77 48.78
N THR A 14 8.67 -23.22 49.84
CA THR A 14 9.11 -24.35 50.68
C THR A 14 8.48 -25.69 50.30
N ASP A 15 7.54 -25.71 49.34
CA ASP A 15 6.84 -26.93 48.94
C ASP A 15 7.64 -27.72 47.88
N VAL A 16 8.14 -28.89 48.28
CA VAL A 16 8.90 -29.83 47.43
C VAL A 16 8.03 -30.53 46.37
N ARG A 17 6.71 -30.34 46.38
CA ARG A 17 5.78 -30.89 45.38
C ARG A 17 5.46 -29.92 44.23
N ALA A 18 6.13 -28.76 44.19
CA ALA A 18 5.87 -27.68 43.22
C ALA A 18 6.38 -27.93 41.78
N VAL A 19 6.52 -29.20 41.35
CA VAL A 19 7.02 -29.57 40.01
C VAL A 19 6.17 -28.97 38.89
N ALA A 20 4.84 -29.03 39.02
CA ALA A 20 3.92 -28.42 38.05
C ALA A 20 4.05 -26.89 37.96
N ALA A 21 4.37 -26.22 39.08
CA ALA A 21 4.59 -24.78 39.09
C ALA A 21 5.88 -24.40 38.37
N THR A 22 6.95 -25.21 38.53
CA THR A 22 8.22 -24.98 37.83
C THR A 22 8.12 -25.25 36.32
N GLU A 23 7.40 -26.28 35.90
CA GLU A 23 7.16 -26.56 34.47
C GLU A 23 6.34 -25.44 33.82
N PHE A 24 5.28 -24.98 34.49
CA PHE A 24 4.49 -23.84 34.01
C PHE A 24 5.36 -22.58 33.89
N ALA A 25 6.16 -22.25 34.92
CA ALA A 25 7.04 -21.07 34.89
C ALA A 25 8.01 -21.07 33.70
N ILE A 26 8.47 -22.24 33.24
CA ILE A 26 9.36 -22.36 32.07
C ILE A 26 8.58 -22.24 30.75
N VAL A 27 7.38 -22.82 30.64
CA VAL A 27 6.62 -22.87 29.38
C VAL A 27 5.81 -21.58 29.12
N THR A 28 5.25 -20.97 30.17
CA THR A 28 4.45 -19.73 30.07
C THR A 28 5.12 -18.59 29.29
N PRO A 29 6.41 -18.23 29.49
CA PRO A 29 7.02 -17.15 28.72
C PRO A 29 7.02 -17.42 27.21
N PHE A 30 7.25 -18.67 26.78
CA PHE A 30 7.20 -19.03 25.35
C PHE A 30 5.77 -18.96 24.81
N MET A 31 4.78 -19.46 25.56
CA MET A 31 3.38 -19.36 25.16
C MET A 31 2.92 -17.90 25.04
N LEU A 32 3.36 -17.01 25.95
CA LEU A 32 3.03 -15.59 25.88
C LEU A 32 3.65 -14.91 24.65
N VAL A 33 4.91 -15.22 24.34
CA VAL A 33 5.56 -14.69 23.12
C VAL A 33 4.84 -15.14 21.87
N LEU A 34 4.48 -16.43 21.78
CA LEU A 34 3.75 -16.96 20.62
C LEU A 34 2.35 -16.35 20.51
N TYR A 35 1.65 -16.15 21.64
CA TYR A 35 0.33 -15.54 21.66
C TYR A 35 0.39 -14.07 21.21
N VAL A 36 1.24 -13.27 21.83
CA VAL A 36 1.41 -11.85 21.50
C VAL A 36 1.92 -11.69 20.06
N GLY A 37 2.94 -12.46 19.68
CA GLY A 37 3.47 -12.47 18.32
C GLY A 37 2.40 -12.85 17.29
N GLY A 38 1.58 -13.86 17.57
CA GLY A 38 0.48 -14.26 16.70
C GLY A 38 -0.58 -13.16 16.51
N VAL A 39 -0.97 -12.47 17.58
CA VAL A 39 -1.92 -11.35 17.52
C VAL A 39 -1.36 -10.18 16.71
N GLU A 40 -0.10 -9.80 16.96
CA GLU A 40 0.55 -8.69 16.26
C GLU A 40 0.79 -9.01 14.77
N LEU A 41 1.20 -10.23 14.43
CA LEU A 41 1.33 -10.69 13.05
C LEU A 41 -0.03 -10.71 12.34
N GLY A 42 -1.08 -11.17 13.02
CA GLY A 42 -2.44 -11.17 12.48
C GLY A 42 -2.92 -9.75 12.16
N ASN A 43 -2.70 -8.81 13.06
CA ASN A 43 -3.02 -7.39 12.83
C ASN A 43 -2.21 -6.80 11.67
N GLY A 44 -0.90 -7.06 11.62
CA GLY A 44 -0.04 -6.60 10.52
C GLY A 44 -0.49 -7.14 9.16
N LEU A 45 -0.86 -8.42 9.08
CA LEU A 45 -1.38 -9.03 7.85
C LEU A 45 -2.73 -8.43 7.44
N ALA A 46 -3.65 -8.25 8.40
CA ALA A 46 -4.95 -7.63 8.13
C ALA A 46 -4.81 -6.18 7.61
N MET A 47 -3.86 -5.42 8.16
CA MET A 47 -3.52 -4.10 7.63
C MET A 47 -2.91 -4.18 6.23
N ASN A 48 -2.03 -5.14 5.96
CA ASN A 48 -1.42 -5.32 4.64
C ASN A 48 -2.49 -5.56 3.56
N VAL A 49 -3.49 -6.42 3.82
CA VAL A 49 -4.62 -6.62 2.90
C VAL A 49 -5.35 -5.30 2.58
N LYS A 50 -5.49 -4.40 3.56
CA LYS A 50 -6.09 -3.08 3.32
C LYS A 50 -5.18 -2.13 2.57
N VAL A 51 -3.86 -2.20 2.79
CA VAL A 51 -2.86 -1.45 2.00
C VAL A 51 -2.96 -1.86 0.52
N SER A 52 -2.99 -3.16 0.23
CA SER A 52 -3.21 -3.69 -1.11
C SER A 52 -4.54 -3.24 -1.71
N ALA A 53 -5.64 -3.37 -0.94
CA ALA A 53 -6.96 -2.92 -1.41
C ALA A 53 -6.97 -1.42 -1.73
N THR A 54 -6.28 -0.59 -0.94
CA THR A 54 -6.16 0.84 -1.17
C THR A 54 -5.40 1.13 -2.46
N ALA A 55 -4.26 0.46 -2.69
CA ALA A 55 -3.48 0.61 -3.93
C ALA A 55 -4.30 0.23 -5.16
N HIS A 56 -5.04 -0.88 -5.08
CA HIS A 56 -5.91 -1.33 -6.17
C HIS A 56 -7.03 -0.32 -6.44
N SER A 57 -7.72 0.16 -5.41
CA SER A 57 -8.81 1.12 -5.56
C SER A 57 -8.36 2.46 -6.15
N VAL A 58 -7.19 2.98 -5.75
CA VAL A 58 -6.65 4.23 -6.31
C VAL A 58 -6.35 4.07 -7.80
N ALA A 59 -5.65 2.99 -8.18
CA ALA A 59 -5.37 2.71 -9.58
C ALA A 59 -6.67 2.53 -10.40
N ASP A 60 -7.65 1.81 -9.85
CA ASP A 60 -8.94 1.56 -10.48
C ASP A 60 -9.72 2.87 -10.74
N MET A 61 -9.86 3.74 -9.74
CA MET A 61 -10.54 5.02 -9.88
C MET A 61 -9.86 5.93 -10.91
N ILE A 62 -8.52 5.96 -10.94
CA ILE A 62 -7.77 6.84 -11.86
C ILE A 62 -7.80 6.29 -13.28
N SER A 63 -7.65 4.98 -13.47
CA SER A 63 -7.64 4.34 -14.79
C SER A 63 -8.95 4.56 -15.58
N GLN A 64 -10.07 4.81 -14.88
CA GLN A 64 -11.37 5.05 -15.50
C GLN A 64 -11.55 6.47 -16.03
N ASN A 65 -10.64 7.38 -15.70
CA ASN A 65 -10.70 8.76 -16.13
C ASN A 65 -9.71 8.99 -17.28
N THR A 66 -10.11 9.78 -18.27
CA THR A 66 -9.20 10.26 -19.33
C THR A 66 -8.30 11.39 -18.88
N ALA A 67 -8.77 12.15 -17.89
CA ALA A 67 -8.20 13.39 -17.43
C ALA A 67 -8.65 13.61 -15.98
N VAL A 68 -7.72 13.96 -15.09
CA VAL A 68 -8.00 14.19 -13.66
C VAL A 68 -7.52 15.59 -13.28
N THR A 69 -8.40 16.38 -12.69
CA THR A 69 -8.04 17.69 -12.10
C THR A 69 -7.33 17.50 -10.77
N SER A 70 -6.58 18.50 -10.30
CA SER A 70 -5.93 18.44 -8.97
C SER A 70 -6.93 18.18 -7.84
N THR A 71 -8.08 18.86 -7.86
CA THR A 71 -9.14 18.70 -6.86
C THR A 71 -9.75 17.30 -6.89
N GLN A 72 -9.97 16.73 -8.07
CA GLN A 72 -10.45 15.35 -8.19
C GLN A 72 -9.41 14.36 -7.66
N MET A 73 -8.14 14.56 -7.98
CA MET A 73 -7.05 13.70 -7.48
C MET A 73 -6.97 13.74 -5.95
N ASP A 74 -7.01 14.92 -5.35
CA ASP A 74 -7.02 15.06 -3.89
C ASP A 74 -8.26 14.40 -3.27
N GLY A 75 -9.42 14.51 -3.92
CA GLY A 75 -10.65 13.82 -3.52
C GLY A 75 -10.56 12.29 -3.61
N ILE A 76 -9.96 11.75 -4.68
CA ILE A 76 -9.73 10.31 -4.86
C ILE A 76 -8.79 9.79 -3.77
N LEU A 77 -7.67 10.47 -3.52
CA LEU A 77 -6.70 10.07 -2.49
C LEU A 77 -7.30 10.15 -1.08
N ALA A 78 -8.12 11.18 -0.80
CA ALA A 78 -8.84 11.27 0.46
C ALA A 78 -9.87 10.15 0.63
N ALA A 79 -10.65 9.83 -0.42
CA ALA A 79 -11.62 8.74 -0.38
C ALA A 79 -10.92 7.38 -0.20
N ALA A 80 -9.85 7.12 -0.94
CA ALA A 80 -9.07 5.88 -0.83
C ALA A 80 -8.50 5.67 0.58
N SER A 81 -8.11 6.74 1.27
CA SER A 81 -7.60 6.65 2.64
C SER A 81 -8.62 6.08 3.64
N SER A 82 -9.92 6.15 3.34
CA SER A 82 -10.98 5.59 4.19
C SER A 82 -11.02 4.06 4.18
N ILE A 83 -10.42 3.39 3.18
CA ILE A 83 -10.35 1.93 3.08
C ILE A 83 -9.58 1.32 4.27
N MET A 84 -8.64 2.08 4.83
CA MET A 84 -7.87 1.68 5.99
C MET A 84 -8.70 1.56 7.27
N ALA A 85 -9.90 2.13 7.34
CA ALA A 85 -10.76 2.02 8.52
C ALA A 85 -10.99 0.55 8.92
N PRO A 86 -10.92 0.20 10.21
CA PRO A 86 -10.86 1.07 11.38
C PRO A 86 -9.44 1.47 11.83
N TYR A 87 -8.40 1.20 11.04
CA TYR A 87 -7.02 1.48 11.42
C TYR A 87 -6.67 2.97 11.24
N PRO A 88 -5.96 3.59 12.21
CA PRO A 88 -5.64 5.00 12.15
C PRO A 88 -4.62 5.30 11.06
N ILE A 89 -4.90 6.25 10.18
CA ILE A 89 -3.96 6.70 9.14
C ILE A 89 -3.08 7.88 9.57
N LYS A 90 -3.29 8.39 10.78
CA LYS A 90 -2.54 9.49 11.40
C LYS A 90 -2.31 9.20 12.88
N ASN A 91 -1.17 9.62 13.40
CA ASN A 91 -0.87 9.70 14.82
C ASN A 91 -0.49 11.14 15.16
N GLY A 92 -1.44 11.91 15.70
CA GLY A 92 -1.31 13.36 15.86
C GLY A 92 -1.11 14.04 14.50
N SER A 93 -0.01 14.78 14.35
CA SER A 93 0.37 15.44 13.09
C SER A 93 1.10 14.53 12.10
N THR A 94 1.49 13.32 12.52
CA THR A 94 2.28 12.39 11.70
C THR A 94 1.34 11.53 10.85
N SER A 95 1.55 11.50 9.53
CA SER A 95 0.85 10.56 8.64
C SER A 95 1.46 9.18 8.79
N LEU A 96 0.64 8.17 9.10
CA LEU A 96 1.06 6.77 9.14
C LEU A 96 0.96 6.11 7.76
N MET A 97 0.22 6.74 6.84
CA MET A 97 0.01 6.23 5.49
C MET A 97 0.47 7.24 4.45
N THR A 98 1.10 6.73 3.39
CA THR A 98 1.41 7.49 2.17
C THR A 98 0.82 6.76 0.98
N ILE A 99 0.03 7.46 0.17
CA ILE A 99 -0.46 6.99 -1.12
C ILE A 99 0.23 7.84 -2.17
N THR A 100 0.94 7.20 -3.08
CA THR A 100 1.51 7.82 -4.28
C THR A 100 0.88 7.18 -5.50
N VAL A 101 0.42 8.00 -6.43
CA VAL A 101 -0.01 7.57 -7.75
C VAL A 101 0.81 8.26 -8.81
N SER A 102 1.22 7.49 -9.81
CA SER A 102 2.00 7.98 -10.94
C SER A 102 1.46 7.39 -12.22
N GLU A 103 1.52 8.16 -13.30
CA GLU A 103 1.47 7.57 -14.62
C GLU A 103 2.89 7.29 -15.10
N VAL A 104 3.05 6.12 -15.69
CA VAL A 104 4.30 5.62 -16.23
C VAL A 104 4.08 5.25 -17.68
N SER A 105 4.83 5.85 -18.59
CA SER A 105 4.78 5.49 -20.00
C SER A 105 6.10 4.92 -20.48
N THR A 106 6.02 4.10 -21.52
CA THR A 106 7.16 3.38 -22.08
C THR A 106 7.40 3.77 -23.53
N ASP A 107 8.67 3.96 -23.88
CA ASP A 107 9.08 4.25 -25.26
C ASP A 107 9.03 2.99 -26.15
N SER A 108 9.43 3.11 -27.42
CA SER A 108 9.47 1.98 -28.36
C SER A 108 10.47 0.88 -27.97
N ASN A 109 11.41 1.18 -27.07
CA ASN A 109 12.40 0.24 -26.54
C ASN A 109 11.95 -0.37 -25.20
N GLY A 110 10.78 0.02 -24.68
CA GLY A 110 10.26 -0.42 -23.39
C GLY A 110 10.81 0.32 -22.18
N ASN A 111 11.51 1.44 -22.36
CA ASN A 111 12.04 2.23 -21.25
C ASN A 111 10.91 3.01 -20.58
N ALA A 112 10.64 2.70 -19.32
CA ALA A 112 9.58 3.34 -18.57
C ALA A 112 10.03 4.66 -17.92
N THR A 113 9.18 5.67 -18.04
CA THR A 113 9.38 7.02 -17.51
C THR A 113 8.11 7.51 -16.83
N VAL A 114 8.28 8.17 -15.68
CA VAL A 114 7.17 8.80 -14.97
C VAL A 114 6.71 10.03 -15.74
N GLN A 115 5.45 10.07 -16.14
CA GLN A 115 4.85 11.23 -16.81
C GLN A 115 4.40 12.29 -15.80
N TRP A 116 3.73 11.84 -14.75
CA TRP A 116 3.32 12.66 -13.63
C TRP A 116 3.22 11.80 -12.37
N SER A 117 3.28 12.45 -11.22
CA SER A 117 3.10 11.80 -9.93
C SER A 117 2.42 12.74 -8.94
N LYS A 118 1.59 12.17 -8.07
CA LYS A 118 0.95 12.86 -6.96
C LYS A 118 0.97 11.95 -5.75
N SER A 119 1.29 12.53 -4.60
CA SER A 119 1.34 11.82 -3.32
C SER A 119 0.57 12.58 -2.25
N THR A 120 0.08 11.83 -1.26
CA THR A 120 -0.42 12.40 0.00
C THR A 120 0.70 12.90 0.91
N SER A 121 1.94 12.48 0.66
CA SER A 121 3.15 12.99 1.31
C SER A 121 3.79 14.10 0.48
N THR A 122 4.37 15.10 1.15
CA THR A 122 5.08 16.22 0.48
C THR A 122 6.32 15.77 -0.29
N SER A 123 6.97 14.67 0.10
CA SER A 123 8.16 14.11 -0.55
C SER A 123 7.92 12.77 -1.24
N GLY A 124 6.69 12.27 -1.23
CA GLY A 124 6.36 10.93 -1.74
C GLY A 124 6.12 10.87 -3.25
N ALA A 125 5.97 12.02 -3.92
CA ALA A 125 5.72 12.07 -5.36
C ALA A 125 7.03 11.86 -6.14
N ARG A 126 6.95 11.09 -7.23
CA ARG A 126 8.08 10.85 -8.14
C ARG A 126 8.29 12.06 -9.06
N ALA A 127 9.53 12.29 -9.47
CA ALA A 127 9.83 13.36 -10.40
C ALA A 127 9.36 13.01 -11.82
N ALA A 128 8.77 13.96 -12.54
CA ALA A 128 8.45 13.78 -13.96
C ALA A 128 9.75 13.53 -14.76
N GLY A 129 9.71 12.60 -15.71
CA GLY A 129 10.87 12.14 -16.48
C GLY A 129 11.78 11.15 -15.74
N GLN A 130 11.51 10.83 -14.47
CA GLN A 130 12.26 9.82 -13.74
C GLN A 130 12.13 8.45 -14.44
N GLN A 131 13.25 7.85 -14.80
CA GLN A 131 13.28 6.48 -15.32
C GLN A 131 12.92 5.50 -14.22
N MET A 132 12.21 4.44 -14.59
CA MET A 132 11.88 3.36 -13.68
C MET A 132 11.95 2.01 -14.36
N THR A 133 12.21 0.98 -13.56
CA THR A 133 12.15 -0.40 -14.02
C THR A 133 10.75 -0.93 -13.72
N LEU A 134 10.01 -1.27 -14.78
CA LEU A 134 8.73 -1.95 -14.60
C LEU A 134 8.94 -3.38 -14.10
N SER A 135 7.98 -3.86 -13.32
CA SER A 135 7.97 -5.25 -12.87
C SER A 135 7.84 -6.19 -14.08
N SER A 136 8.51 -7.35 -14.05
CA SER A 136 8.39 -8.38 -15.10
C SER A 136 6.95 -8.82 -15.35
N PHE A 137 6.07 -8.71 -14.34
CA PHE A 137 4.64 -9.02 -14.45
C PHE A 137 3.84 -8.03 -15.30
N THR A 138 4.38 -6.86 -15.60
CA THR A 138 3.72 -5.90 -16.51
C THR A 138 3.81 -6.32 -17.97
N ALA A 139 4.69 -7.28 -18.30
CA ALA A 139 4.89 -7.87 -19.63
C ALA A 139 4.63 -9.40 -19.64
N PRO A 140 3.39 -9.88 -19.40
CA PRO A 140 3.10 -11.31 -19.44
C PRO A 140 3.40 -11.89 -20.84
N GLY A 141 4.28 -12.90 -20.91
CA GLY A 141 4.64 -13.58 -22.17
C GLY A 141 5.90 -13.06 -22.86
N GLY A 142 6.68 -12.16 -22.23
CA GLY A 142 7.97 -11.70 -22.77
C GLY A 142 7.85 -10.68 -23.91
N THR A 143 6.64 -10.18 -24.17
CA THR A 143 6.41 -9.02 -25.04
C THR A 143 6.98 -7.77 -24.42
N SER A 144 7.74 -6.98 -25.18
CA SER A 144 8.22 -5.68 -24.71
C SER A 144 7.02 -4.80 -24.34
N ASN A 145 7.06 -4.17 -23.16
CA ASN A 145 6.16 -3.09 -22.77
C ASN A 145 6.49 -1.84 -23.60
N ALA A 146 6.42 -1.92 -24.92
CA ALA A 146 6.73 -0.80 -25.79
C ALA A 146 5.47 0.01 -26.05
N ASN A 147 5.57 1.34 -25.98
CA ASN A 147 4.49 2.27 -26.31
C ASN A 147 3.19 2.07 -25.49
N ILE A 148 3.32 1.74 -24.21
CA ILE A 148 2.19 1.64 -23.26
C ILE A 148 2.27 2.70 -22.15
N SER A 149 1.12 3.09 -21.62
CA SER A 149 0.99 3.80 -20.34
C SER A 149 0.35 2.91 -19.28
N LEU A 150 0.81 3.07 -18.04
CA LEU A 150 0.35 2.36 -16.85
C LEU A 150 0.11 3.36 -15.73
N ILE A 151 -0.97 3.17 -14.98
CA ILE A 151 -1.18 3.83 -13.70
C ILE A 151 -0.55 2.96 -12.62
N LEU A 152 0.45 3.50 -11.95
CA LEU A 152 1.12 2.90 -10.80
C LEU A 152 0.56 3.54 -9.53
N SER A 153 -0.12 2.76 -8.71
CA SER A 153 -0.45 3.16 -7.33
C SER A 153 0.46 2.44 -6.35
N GLU A 154 1.09 3.21 -5.48
CA GLU A 154 1.98 2.74 -4.42
C GLU A 154 1.41 3.22 -3.09
N VAL A 155 1.18 2.30 -2.17
CA VAL A 155 0.71 2.62 -0.83
C VAL A 155 1.69 2.07 0.18
N SER A 156 2.06 2.89 1.16
CA SER A 156 2.85 2.45 2.31
C SER A 156 2.19 2.86 3.60
N TYR A 157 2.27 1.99 4.60
CA TYR A 157 1.74 2.19 5.93
C TYR A 157 2.79 1.80 6.99
N ASP A 158 3.03 2.70 7.93
CA ASP A 158 3.97 2.51 9.02
C ASP A 158 3.26 1.86 10.23
N TYR A 159 3.32 0.52 10.29
CA TYR A 159 2.73 -0.25 11.38
C TYR A 159 3.62 -0.24 12.62
N ALA A 160 3.11 0.26 13.74
CA ALA A 160 3.76 0.14 15.04
C ALA A 160 3.01 -0.91 15.87
N PRO A 161 3.61 -2.09 16.15
CA PRO A 161 3.02 -3.09 17.02
C PRO A 161 2.69 -2.50 18.39
N ASN A 162 1.50 -2.78 18.93
CA ASN A 162 1.14 -2.26 20.26
C ASN A 162 1.92 -2.98 21.36
N LEU A 163 2.15 -4.28 21.15
CA LEU A 163 2.92 -5.14 22.02
C LEU A 163 4.26 -5.45 21.35
N GLY A 164 5.36 -5.27 22.10
CA GLY A 164 6.70 -5.59 21.60
C GLY A 164 7.30 -4.57 20.63
N PHE A 165 6.76 -3.34 20.54
CA PHE A 165 7.34 -2.23 19.76
C PHE A 165 8.83 -2.01 20.06
N THR A 166 9.23 -2.14 21.33
CA THR A 166 10.63 -1.98 21.77
C THR A 166 11.58 -3.01 21.16
N ILE A 167 11.06 -4.12 20.65
CA ILE A 167 11.84 -5.20 20.03
C ILE A 167 11.74 -5.11 18.50
N ALA A 168 10.53 -4.94 17.94
CA ALA A 168 10.30 -4.99 16.51
C ALA A 168 10.43 -3.64 15.78
N GLY A 169 10.26 -2.52 16.49
CA GLY A 169 10.18 -1.19 15.90
C GLY A 169 8.98 -1.02 14.97
N THR A 170 9.01 0.03 14.16
CA THR A 170 8.01 0.28 13.11
C THR A 170 8.26 -0.64 11.92
N VAL A 171 7.24 -1.40 11.52
CA VAL A 171 7.24 -2.26 10.35
C VAL A 171 6.53 -1.54 9.20
N LYS A 172 7.26 -1.27 8.11
CA LYS A 172 6.69 -0.65 6.93
C LYS A 172 5.98 -1.69 6.06
N LEU A 173 4.66 -1.59 5.99
CA LEU A 173 3.83 -2.35 5.07
C LEU A 173 3.73 -1.56 3.77
N SER A 174 3.93 -2.18 2.62
CA SER A 174 3.80 -1.50 1.34
C SER A 174 3.32 -2.43 0.25
N ASP A 175 2.53 -1.89 -0.66
CA ASP A 175 2.12 -2.59 -1.87
C ASP A 175 2.09 -1.63 -3.06
N SER A 176 2.26 -2.19 -4.26
CA SER A 176 2.26 -1.47 -5.53
C SER A 176 1.42 -2.21 -6.56
N TYR A 177 0.55 -1.47 -7.26
CA TYR A 177 -0.34 -2.03 -8.26
C TYR A 177 -0.26 -1.26 -9.57
N TYR A 178 -0.19 -2.00 -10.67
CA TYR A 178 -0.16 -1.48 -12.03
C TYR A 178 -1.50 -1.76 -12.70
N LEU A 179 -2.07 -0.73 -13.35
CA LEU A 179 -3.28 -0.90 -14.14
C LEU A 179 -3.17 -0.11 -15.44
N PHE A 180 -3.57 -0.72 -16.55
CA PHE A 180 -3.75 0.01 -17.80
C PHE A 180 -4.89 1.04 -17.65
N PRO A 181 -4.72 2.27 -18.16
CA PRO A 181 -5.83 3.18 -18.33
C PRO A 181 -6.98 2.51 -19.10
N ARG A 182 -8.16 2.43 -18.48
CA ARG A 182 -9.37 1.91 -19.11
C ARG A 182 -9.96 2.93 -20.08
N CYS A 183 -9.75 4.21 -19.78
CA CYS A 183 -10.10 5.34 -20.61
C CYS A 183 -8.85 6.15 -20.95
N SER A 184 -8.65 6.48 -22.22
CA SER A 184 -7.60 7.41 -22.63
C SER A 184 -8.10 8.40 -23.69
N THR A 185 -7.35 9.49 -23.83
CA THR A 185 -7.53 10.51 -24.87
C THR A 185 -6.75 10.21 -26.16
N ASN A 186 -5.78 9.31 -26.10
CA ASN A 186 -4.81 9.07 -27.16
C ASN A 186 -4.87 7.61 -27.66
N THR A 187 -4.73 7.42 -28.98
CA THR A 187 -4.56 6.10 -29.61
C THR A 187 -3.27 6.08 -30.42
N PRO A 188 -2.63 4.92 -30.65
CA PRO A 188 -1.41 4.78 -31.44
C PRO A 188 -1.53 5.36 -32.85
N ALA A 189 -2.75 5.42 -33.39
CA ALA A 189 -3.03 5.98 -34.71
C ALA A 189 -3.05 7.53 -34.75
N THR A 190 -3.14 8.21 -33.60
CA THR A 190 -3.40 9.67 -33.55
C THR A 190 -2.48 10.47 -32.63
N SER A 191 -1.49 9.87 -31.95
CA SER A 191 -0.70 10.59 -30.94
C SER A 191 0.81 10.32 -30.96
N SER A 192 1.59 11.38 -30.70
CA SER A 192 2.96 11.31 -30.21
C SER A 192 2.99 10.83 -28.74
N PHE A 193 4.05 10.14 -28.33
CA PHE A 193 4.32 9.73 -26.95
C PHE A 193 3.98 10.81 -25.90
N PRO A 194 3.33 10.48 -24.76
CA PRO A 194 2.91 9.15 -24.28
C PRO A 194 1.59 8.61 -24.89
N TYR A 195 1.49 7.28 -25.00
CA TYR A 195 0.37 6.55 -25.60
C TYR A 195 -0.61 6.04 -24.55
N TYR A 196 -1.91 6.16 -24.80
CA TYR A 196 -2.96 5.70 -23.90
C TYR A 196 -2.92 6.31 -22.49
N ASP A 197 -2.60 7.60 -22.38
CA ASP A 197 -2.36 8.30 -21.13
C ASP A 197 -3.62 8.82 -20.41
N VAL A 198 -3.46 9.12 -19.12
CA VAL A 198 -4.43 9.82 -18.26
C VAL A 198 -3.88 11.20 -17.94
N LYS A 199 -4.47 12.27 -18.48
CA LYS A 199 -3.91 13.62 -18.33
C LYS A 199 -4.03 14.10 -16.87
N TYR A 200 -2.91 14.51 -16.27
CA TYR A 200 -2.90 15.17 -14.97
C TYR A 200 -1.75 16.20 -14.88
N PRO A 201 -1.98 17.41 -14.30
CA PRO A 201 -3.29 17.97 -13.95
C PRO A 201 -4.04 18.43 -15.22
N ALA A 202 -5.32 18.06 -15.35
CA ALA A 202 -6.15 18.48 -16.48
C ALA A 202 -6.91 19.78 -16.21
N ALA A 203 -7.09 20.60 -17.24
CA ALA A 203 -7.92 21.81 -17.20
C ALA A 203 -9.37 21.57 -17.70
N LYS A 204 -9.63 20.47 -18.42
CA LYS A 204 -10.94 20.08 -18.97
C LYS A 204 -11.07 18.56 -19.04
N THR A 205 -12.30 18.05 -19.00
CA THR A 205 -12.62 16.63 -19.17
C THR A 205 -12.57 16.24 -20.65
N CYS A 206 -11.94 15.11 -20.98
CA CYS A 206 -11.85 14.61 -22.35
C CYS A 206 -12.76 13.38 -22.55
N THR A 207 -13.25 13.16 -23.77
CA THR A 207 -14.08 11.98 -24.10
C THR A 207 -13.27 10.69 -23.97
N CYS A 208 -13.82 9.68 -23.27
CA CYS A 208 -13.18 8.38 -23.10
C CYS A 208 -13.18 7.58 -24.41
N VAL A 209 -11.99 7.21 -24.88
CA VAL A 209 -11.79 6.07 -25.78
C VAL A 209 -11.48 4.86 -24.90
N GLN A 210 -12.36 3.86 -24.89
CA GLN A 210 -12.15 2.64 -24.12
C GLN A 210 -11.03 1.80 -24.78
N HIS A 211 -10.01 1.45 -24.00
CA HIS A 211 -8.82 0.74 -24.49
C HIS A 211 -9.11 -0.70 -24.98
N LEU A 212 -10.30 -1.26 -24.72
CA LEU A 212 -10.64 -2.67 -24.97
C LEU A 212 -11.65 -2.96 -26.07
N GLN A 213 -11.98 -2.00 -26.93
CA GLN A 213 -12.69 -2.32 -28.16
C GLN A 213 -12.05 -1.58 -29.32
N GLN A 214 -11.42 -2.32 -30.22
CA GLN A 214 -11.60 -2.05 -31.65
C GLN A 214 -13.10 -2.06 -31.94
N LYS A 215 -13.80 -0.97 -31.61
CA LYS A 215 -15.12 -0.72 -32.13
C LYS A 215 -14.90 0.09 -33.39
N THR A 216 -14.81 -0.61 -34.51
CA THR A 216 -15.05 -0.01 -35.81
C THR A 216 -16.38 0.73 -35.71
N CYS A 217 -16.33 2.04 -35.87
CA CYS A 217 -17.41 2.79 -36.49
C CYS A 217 -16.95 3.10 -37.92
#